data_AF-A0A9E5TP76-F1
#
_entry.id   AF-A0A9E5TP76-F1
#
_cell.length_a   1.000
_cell.length_b   1.000
_cell.length_c   1.000
_cell.angle_alpha   90.00
_cell.angle_beta   90.00
_cell.angle_gamma   90.00
#
_symmetry.space_group_name_H-M   'P 1'
#
loop_
_entity.id
_entity.type
_entity.pdbx_description
1 polymer ?
#
loop_
_entity_poly.entity_id
_entity_poly.type
_entity_poly.pdbx_seq_one_letter_code
_entity_poly.pdbx_strand_id
1 'polypeptide(L)'
;MRIPGPLRSARFVSRPNRFLTVVELDGEPVEAHLPDPGRLKELLLPGANVWVRPASGPGRKTRFTLAMVEAPSGELVSVVTTLPNELVAEALEAGRIAELAESRVAGL
;
A
#
# COMPACT_ATOMS: atom_id res chain seq x y z
N MET A 1 2.45 -14.37 2.47
CA MET A 1 1.34 -13.41 2.40
C MET A 1 0.78 -13.27 1.00
N ARG A 2 -0.55 -13.29 0.90
CA ARG A 2 -1.26 -12.80 -0.29
C ARG A 2 -1.80 -11.40 0.02
N ILE A 3 -1.40 -10.39 -0.75
CA ILE A 3 -1.93 -9.04 -0.59
C ILE A 3 -3.37 -9.01 -1.14
N PRO A 4 -4.38 -8.54 -0.38
CA PRO A 4 -5.75 -8.49 -0.86
C PRO A 4 -5.91 -7.57 -2.07
N GLY A 5 -6.43 -8.14 -3.15
CA GLY A 5 -6.79 -7.45 -4.39
C GLY A 5 -8.30 -7.20 -4.54
N PRO A 6 -8.78 -6.88 -5.75
CA PRO A 6 -7.98 -6.72 -6.98
C PRO A 6 -7.10 -5.47 -6.94
N LEU A 7 -5.85 -5.60 -7.36
CA LEU A 7 -4.94 -4.47 -7.58
C LEU A 7 -5.08 -4.01 -9.03
N ARG A 8 -5.31 -2.71 -9.22
CA ARG A 8 -5.43 -2.06 -10.52
C ARG A 8 -4.25 -1.14 -10.74
N SER A 9 -3.58 -1.29 -11.87
CA SER A 9 -2.47 -0.42 -12.27
C SER A 9 -2.99 0.98 -12.59
N ALA A 10 -2.25 2.00 -12.17
CA ALA A 10 -2.54 3.41 -12.38
C ALA A 10 -1.24 4.21 -12.46
N ARG A 11 -1.34 5.50 -12.81
CA ARG A 11 -0.22 6.45 -12.80
C ARG A 11 -0.42 7.48 -11.71
N PHE A 12 0.60 7.71 -10.88
CA PHE A 12 0.53 8.75 -9.86
C PHE A 12 0.47 10.15 -10.49
N VAL A 13 -0.47 10.99 -10.05
CA VAL A 13 -0.62 12.37 -10.54
C VAL A 13 -0.17 13.37 -9.48
N SER A 14 -0.78 13.31 -8.30
CA SER A 14 -0.48 14.26 -7.22
C SER A 14 -0.84 13.72 -5.84
N ARG A 15 -0.32 14.37 -4.80
CA ARG A 15 -0.65 14.11 -3.40
C ARG A 15 -1.12 15.40 -2.72
N PRO A 16 -2.42 15.73 -2.80
CA PRO A 16 -2.93 17.00 -2.26
C PRO A 16 -2.72 17.16 -0.75
N ASN A 17 -2.72 16.05 0.01
CA ASN A 17 -2.42 16.06 1.44
C ASN A 17 -1.84 14.70 1.88
N ARG A 18 -1.49 14.56 3.16
CA ARG A 18 -0.80 13.37 3.66
C ARG A 18 -1.58 12.06 3.54
N PHE A 19 -2.89 12.08 3.31
CA PHE A 19 -3.75 10.89 3.23
C PHE A 19 -4.51 10.75 1.90
N LEU A 20 -4.31 11.67 0.96
CA LEU A 20 -5.02 11.71 -0.31
C LEU A 20 -4.01 11.75 -1.45
N THR A 21 -4.26 10.91 -2.45
CA THR A 21 -3.55 10.89 -3.72
C THR A 21 -4.55 10.97 -4.86
N VAL A 22 -4.14 11.59 -5.96
CA VAL A 22 -4.82 11.53 -7.24
C VAL A 22 -3.97 10.65 -8.14
N VAL A 23 -4.61 9.67 -8.76
CA VAL A 23 -3.97 8.76 -9.73
C VAL A 23 -4.80 8.74 -11.01
N GLU A 24 -4.16 8.52 -12.14
CA GLU A 24 -4.84 8.26 -13.41
C GLU A 24 -5.07 6.76 -13.52
N LEU A 25 -6.35 6.36 -13.56
CA LEU A 25 -6.80 4.98 -13.64
C LEU A 25 -7.74 4.86 -14.83
N ASP A 26 -7.39 3.99 -15.78
CA ASP A 26 -8.12 3.84 -17.06
C ASP A 26 -8.30 5.16 -17.85
N GLY A 27 -7.32 6.07 -17.75
CA GLY A 27 -7.35 7.38 -18.41
C GLY A 27 -8.08 8.47 -17.64
N GLU A 28 -8.67 8.17 -16.48
CA GLU A 28 -9.42 9.13 -15.67
C GLU A 28 -8.73 9.43 -14.33
N PRO A 29 -8.69 10.69 -13.88
CA PRO A 29 -8.17 11.03 -12.56
C PRO A 29 -9.14 10.55 -11.47
N VAL A 30 -8.62 9.75 -10.53
CA VAL A 30 -9.38 9.24 -9.39
C VAL A 30 -8.65 9.49 -8.08
N GLU A 31 -9.43 9.77 -7.03
CA GLU A 31 -8.91 9.89 -5.68
C GLU A 31 -8.71 8.53 -5.02
N ALA A 32 -7.52 8.34 -4.44
CA ALA A 32 -7.15 7.18 -3.65
C ALA A 32 -6.61 7.61 -2.29
N HIS A 33 -7.05 6.92 -1.24
CA HIS A 33 -6.51 7.09 0.10
C HIS A 33 -5.08 6.54 0.16
N LEU A 34 -4.17 7.30 0.75
CA LEU A 34 -2.81 6.89 1.05
C LEU A 34 -2.71 6.47 2.53
N PRO A 35 -2.53 5.16 2.83
CA PRO A 35 -2.42 4.63 4.20
C PRO A 35 -0.99 4.76 4.77
N ASP A 36 -0.30 5.84 4.43
CA ASP A 36 1.05 6.16 4.90
C ASP A 36 1.22 7.68 5.07
N PRO A 37 1.40 8.17 6.32
CA PRO A 37 1.59 9.60 6.59
C PRO A 37 2.99 10.12 6.23
N GLY A 38 3.94 9.24 5.89
CA GLY A 38 5.31 9.53 5.55
C GLY A 38 5.46 10.46 4.34
N ARG A 39 6.66 10.98 4.13
CA ARG A 39 6.91 11.98 3.06
C ARG A 39 6.83 11.39 1.65
N LEU A 40 7.31 10.16 1.46
CA LEU A 40 7.25 9.38 0.20
C LEU A 40 7.72 10.15 -1.05
N LYS A 41 8.58 11.16 -0.89
CA LYS A 41 8.98 12.07 -1.98
C LYS A 41 9.77 11.37 -3.09
N GLU A 42 10.47 10.30 -2.75
CA GLU A 42 11.28 9.52 -3.67
C GLU A 42 10.48 8.42 -4.40
N LEU A 43 9.26 8.14 -3.94
CA LEU A 43 8.39 7.10 -4.49
C LEU A 43 7.21 7.71 -5.27
N LEU A 44 6.52 8.69 -4.68
CA LEU A 44 5.35 9.34 -5.27
C LEU A 44 5.76 10.49 -6.20
N LEU A 45 6.51 10.14 -7.23
CA LEU A 45 6.89 11.03 -8.32
C LEU A 45 5.76 11.08 -9.37
N PRO A 46 5.41 12.24 -9.93
CA PRO A 46 4.45 12.33 -11.03
C PRO A 46 4.78 11.33 -12.15
N GLY A 47 3.81 10.53 -12.57
CA GLY A 47 3.95 9.47 -13.56
C GLY A 47 4.41 8.10 -13.03
N ALA A 48 4.76 7.99 -11.74
CA ALA A 48 5.14 6.71 -11.13
C ALA A 48 4.03 5.65 -11.32
N ASN A 49 4.44 4.41 -11.60
CA ASN A 49 3.51 3.28 -11.62
C ASN A 49 3.03 3.00 -10.20
N VAL A 50 1.72 2.88 -10.05
CA VAL A 50 1.08 2.62 -8.77
C VAL A 50 -0.01 1.58 -8.91
N TRP A 51 -0.31 0.90 -7.81
CA TRP A 51 -1.41 -0.06 -7.72
C TRP A 51 -2.40 0.38 -6.68
N VAL A 52 -3.65 0.53 -7.09
CA VAL A 52 -4.76 0.87 -6.23
C VAL A 52 -5.71 -0.31 -6.09
N ARG A 53 -6.39 -0.42 -4.95
CA ARG A 53 -7.48 -1.37 -4.74
C ARG A 53 -8.79 -0.65 -4.45
N PRO A 54 -9.95 -1.21 -4.86
CA PRO A 54 -11.25 -0.69 -4.45
C PRO A 54 -11.33 -0.58 -2.94
N ALA A 55 -11.80 0.55 -2.44
CA ALA A 55 -12.07 0.77 -1.04
C ALA A 55 -13.54 0.40 -0.75
N SER A 56 -13.77 -0.47 0.23
CA SER A 56 -15.09 -0.77 0.77
C SER A 56 -15.21 -0.25 2.22
N GLY A 57 -16.45 -0.05 2.67
CA GLY A 57 -16.79 0.29 4.06
C GLY A 57 -17.63 1.57 4.19
N PRO A 58 -18.50 1.65 5.21
CA PRO A 58 -19.32 2.83 5.48
C PRO A 58 -18.43 4.04 5.81
N GLY A 59 -18.75 5.21 5.24
CA GLY A 59 -18.06 6.48 5.54
C GLY A 59 -16.76 6.74 4.77
N ARG A 60 -16.38 5.86 3.82
CA ARG A 60 -15.23 6.11 2.92
C ARG A 60 -15.52 7.30 1.99
N LYS A 61 -14.62 8.29 1.98
CA LYS A 61 -14.67 9.41 1.03
C LYS A 61 -14.02 9.06 -0.32
N THR A 62 -12.96 8.27 -0.33
CA THR A 62 -12.26 7.85 -1.55
C THR A 62 -12.74 6.48 -2.02
N ARG A 63 -12.84 6.30 -3.34
CA ARG A 63 -13.24 5.02 -3.96
C ARG A 63 -12.12 3.98 -3.98
N PHE A 64 -10.88 4.43 -3.81
CA PHE A 64 -9.70 3.58 -3.87
C PHE A 64 -8.79 3.78 -2.65
N THR A 65 -7.92 2.80 -2.42
CA THR A 65 -6.76 2.89 -1.53
C THR A 65 -5.51 2.58 -2.35
N LEU A 66 -4.50 3.44 -2.25
CA LEU A 66 -3.18 3.19 -2.82
C LEU A 66 -2.47 2.11 -2.01
N ALA A 67 -2.06 1.04 -2.69
CA ALA A 67 -1.47 -0.14 -2.05
C ALA A 67 0.04 -0.23 -2.30
N MET A 68 0.48 0.02 -3.53
CA MET A 68 1.88 -0.10 -3.92
C MET A 68 2.30 1.00 -4.88
N VAL A 69 3.60 1.26 -4.90
CA VAL A 69 4.28 2.14 -5.84
C VAL A 69 5.54 1.45 -6.35
N GLU A 70 5.81 1.57 -7.64
CA GLU A 70 7.08 1.13 -8.22
C GLU A 70 8.14 2.19 -7.93
N ALA A 71 9.19 1.80 -7.20
CA ALA A 71 10.33 2.67 -6.96
C ALA A 71 11.10 2.92 -8.27
N PRO A 72 11.92 3.98 -8.36
CA PRO A 72 12.79 4.21 -9.52
C PRO A 72 13.73 3.03 -9.85
N SER A 73 14.02 2.16 -8.89
CA SER A 73 14.78 0.92 -9.05
C SER A 73 14.01 -0.22 -9.74
N GLY A 74 12.70 -0.08 -9.94
CA GLY A 74 11.80 -1.12 -10.47
C GLY A 74 11.19 -2.02 -9.39
N GLU A 75 11.54 -1.84 -8.12
CA GLU A 75 11.00 -2.62 -7.02
C GLU A 75 9.61 -2.13 -6.61
N LEU A 76 8.71 -3.07 -6.30
CA LEU A 76 7.39 -2.74 -5.77
C LEU A 76 7.49 -2.48 -4.26
N VAL A 77 7.17 -1.25 -3.86
CA VAL A 77 7.12 -0.82 -2.47
C VAL A 77 5.67 -0.75 -2.01
N SER A 78 5.35 -1.50 -0.95
CA SER A 78 4.06 -1.35 -0.26
C SER A 78 4.03 -0.02 0.48
N VAL A 79 2.95 0.74 0.30
CA VAL A 79 2.65 1.94 1.11
C VAL A 79 1.55 1.67 2.15
N VAL A 80 1.20 0.40 2.37
CA VAL A 80 0.26 0.00 3.41
C VAL A 80 1.04 -0.35 4.67
N THR A 81 1.08 0.61 5.60
CA THR A 81 1.89 0.55 6.83
C THR A 81 1.51 -0.59 7.79
N THR A 82 0.33 -1.20 7.65
CA THR A 82 -0.11 -2.33 8.47
C THR A 82 0.35 -3.70 7.95
N LEU A 83 0.66 -3.81 6.65
CA LEU A 83 1.05 -5.10 6.05
C LEU A 83 2.32 -5.73 6.66
N PRO A 84 3.37 -4.97 7.06
CA PRO A 84 4.54 -5.56 7.69
C PRO A 84 4.21 -6.37 8.95
N ASN A 85 3.26 -5.92 9.77
CA ASN A 85 2.88 -6.63 10.99
C ASN A 85 2.20 -7.97 10.67
N GLU A 86 1.27 -7.97 9.72
CA GLU A 86 0.60 -9.18 9.23
C GLU A 86 1.62 -10.15 8.59
N LEU A 87 2.61 -9.62 7.86
CA LEU A 87 3.65 -10.42 7.22
C LEU A 87 4.54 -11.12 8.24
N VAL A 88 4.97 -10.39 9.27
CA VAL A 88 5.78 -10.95 10.36
C VAL A 88 4.98 -12.00 11.14
N ALA A 89 3.70 -11.74 11.41
CA ALA A 89 2.83 -12.72 12.07
C ALA A 89 2.74 -14.04 11.30
N GLU A 90 2.45 -13.98 9.99
CA GLU A 90 2.40 -15.18 9.14
C GLU A 90 3.76 -15.89 9.10
N ALA A 91 4.87 -15.13 9.06
CA ALA A 91 6.21 -15.71 9.02
C ALA A 91 6.58 -16.42 10.34
N LEU A 92 6.18 -15.88 11.48
CA LEU A 92 6.38 -16.50 12.79
C LEU A 92 5.55 -17.77 12.95
N GLU A 93 4.25 -17.72 12.60
CA GLU A 93 3.38 -18.90 12.63
C GLU A 93 3.89 -20.04 11.73
N ALA A 94 4.51 -19.70 10.61
CA ALA A 94 5.10 -20.65 9.68
C ALA A 94 6.55 -21.06 10.04
N GLY A 95 7.12 -20.56 11.14
CA GLY A 95 8.49 -20.87 11.56
C GLY A 95 9.57 -20.39 10.58
N ARG A 96 9.31 -19.34 9.80
CA ARG A 96 10.21 -18.84 8.75
C ARG A 96 11.29 -17.87 9.24
N ILE A 97 11.21 -17.43 10.50
CA ILE A 97 12.19 -16.54 11.14
C ILE A 97 12.83 -17.34 12.28
N ALA A 98 13.97 -17.96 12.00
CA ALA A 98 14.62 -18.91 12.92
C ALA A 98 15.01 -18.25 14.24
N GLU A 99 15.50 -17.01 14.18
CA GLU A 99 15.92 -16.20 15.33
C GLU A 99 14.75 -15.86 16.27
N LEU A 100 13.52 -16.00 15.80
CA LEU A 100 12.30 -15.69 16.53
C LEU A 100 11.38 -16.92 16.73
N ALA A 101 11.91 -18.14 16.62
CA ALA A 101 11.12 -19.37 16.68
C ALA A 101 10.31 -19.55 17.98
N GLU A 102 10.76 -18.96 19.09
CA GLU A 102 10.06 -19.00 20.39
C GLU A 102 9.21 -17.74 20.66
N SER A 103 9.12 -16.82 19.69
CA SER A 103 8.41 -15.56 19.82
C SER A 103 6.99 -15.64 19.24
N ARG A 104 6.13 -14.74 19.70
CA ARG A 104 4.78 -14.51 19.15
C ARG A 104 4.52 -13.02 18.99
N VAL A 105 3.66 -12.66 18.04
CA VAL A 105 3.19 -11.27 17.92
C VAL A 105 2.25 -10.97 19.07
N ALA A 106 2.50 -9.88 19.81
CA ALA A 106 1.62 -9.44 20.87
C ALA A 106 0.38 -8.74 20.30
N GLY A 107 -0.82 -9.18 20.72
CA GLY A 107 -2.07 -8.52 20.33
C GLY A 107 -2.66 -8.96 18.98
N LEU A 108 -2.15 -10.05 18.40
CA LEU A 108 -2.90 -10.90 17.46
C LEU A 108 -3.57 -12.05 18.19
#